data_AF-A0A0M2Q0G9-F1
#
_entry.id   AF-A0A0M2Q0G9-F1
#
_cell.length_a   1.000
_cell.length_b   1.000
_cell.length_c   1.000
_cell.angle_alpha   90.00
_cell.angle_beta   90.00
_cell.angle_gamma   90.00
#
_symmetry.space_group_name_H-M   'P 1'
#
loop_
_entity.id
_entity.type
_entity.pdbx_description
1 polymer ?
#
loop_
_entity_poly.entity_id
_entity_poly.type
_entity_poly.pdbx_seq_one_letter_code
_entity_poly.pdbx_strand_id
1 'polypeptide(L)'
;MKVRYQYRIYPTPQQVKGLNQLFGCCRVVYNDALAIVGSVPQGEKWPSNAELQKLVITQGKKTAEREWLADVSAVPLQQSVQDLGAAFKNFFESRSGKRKGPKVGFPRFKKKLNQQSARFVRTGFSLKGNKLELAKLGRFKVKWSRPLPSEPSSVTIIRNTAGQYHASFVVEIGPINI
;
A
#
# COMPACT_ATOMS: atom_id res chain seq x y z
N MET A 1 6.11 -8.41 18.97
CA MET A 1 6.22 -8.84 17.54
C MET A 1 5.14 -8.17 16.71
N LYS A 2 5.37 -7.85 15.42
CA LYS A 2 4.31 -7.36 14.52
C LYS A 2 3.66 -8.51 13.76
N VAL A 3 2.34 -8.54 13.71
CA VAL A 3 1.54 -9.56 13.02
C VAL A 3 0.42 -8.91 12.19
N ARG A 4 -0.14 -9.68 11.25
CA ARG A 4 -1.25 -9.23 10.40
C ARG A 4 -2.56 -9.92 10.75
N TYR A 5 -3.59 -9.13 10.97
CA TYR A 5 -4.96 -9.61 11.17
C TYR A 5 -5.81 -9.20 9.97
N GLN A 6 -6.36 -10.18 9.27
CA GLN A 6 -7.13 -9.95 8.04
C GLN A 6 -8.61 -10.28 8.25
N TYR A 7 -9.47 -9.37 7.79
CA TYR A 7 -10.91 -9.47 7.90
C TYR A 7 -11.59 -9.17 6.58
N ARG A 8 -12.74 -9.80 6.37
CA ARG A 8 -13.63 -9.47 5.25
C ARG A 8 -14.23 -8.08 5.43
N ILE A 9 -14.30 -7.34 4.33
CA ILE A 9 -15.05 -6.09 4.27
C ILE A 9 -16.04 -6.13 3.11
N TYR A 10 -17.14 -5.39 3.26
CA TYR A 10 -18.21 -5.31 2.28
C TYR A 10 -18.43 -3.84 1.89
N PRO A 11 -17.63 -3.32 0.95
CA PRO A 11 -17.76 -1.93 0.51
C PRO A 11 -19.09 -1.71 -0.20
N THR A 12 -19.69 -0.53 -0.01
CA THR A 12 -20.84 -0.09 -0.81
C THR A 12 -20.44 0.17 -2.26
N PRO A 13 -21.38 0.27 -3.22
CA PRO A 13 -21.07 0.58 -4.61
C PRO A 13 -20.24 1.86 -4.79
N GLN A 14 -20.54 2.91 -4.01
CA GLN A 14 -19.77 4.16 -4.00
C GLN A 14 -18.33 3.95 -3.51
N GLN A 15 -18.15 3.16 -2.44
CA GLN A 15 -16.82 2.80 -1.93
C GLN A 15 -16.04 1.94 -2.91
N VAL A 16 -16.70 1.03 -3.63
CA VAL A 16 -16.07 0.24 -4.70
C VAL A 16 -15.53 1.14 -5.80
N LYS A 17 -16.28 2.17 -6.24
CA LYS A 17 -15.82 3.15 -7.22
C LYS A 17 -14.57 3.89 -6.71
N GLY A 18 -14.63 4.43 -5.48
CA GLY A 18 -13.51 5.13 -4.86
C GLY A 18 -12.26 4.23 -4.66
N LEU A 19 -12.46 2.99 -4.23
CA LEU A 19 -11.38 2.01 -4.10
C LEU A 19 -10.75 1.66 -5.45
N ASN A 20 -11.54 1.48 -6.50
CA ASN A 20 -11.02 1.20 -7.84
C ASN A 20 -10.17 2.37 -8.37
N GLN A 21 -10.61 3.61 -8.16
CA GLN A 21 -9.82 4.80 -8.49
C GLN A 21 -8.51 4.82 -7.68
N LEU A 22 -8.59 4.65 -6.35
CA LEU A 22 -7.42 4.61 -5.46
C LEU A 22 -6.42 3.52 -5.85
N PHE A 23 -6.87 2.30 -6.13
CA PHE A 23 -6.00 1.22 -6.59
C PHE A 23 -5.33 1.55 -7.92
N GLY A 24 -6.06 2.20 -8.85
CA GLY A 24 -5.50 2.72 -10.08
C GLY A 24 -4.38 3.72 -9.83
N CYS A 25 -4.61 4.70 -8.94
CA CYS A 25 -3.62 5.69 -8.53
C CYS A 25 -2.38 5.06 -7.90
N CYS A 26 -2.56 4.16 -6.94
CA CYS A 26 -1.47 3.42 -6.29
C CYS A 26 -0.64 2.62 -7.29
N ARG A 27 -1.29 1.99 -8.28
CA ARG A 27 -0.62 1.24 -9.34
C ARG A 27 0.22 2.16 -10.22
N VAL A 28 -0.35 3.27 -10.67
CA VAL A 28 0.35 4.24 -11.53
C VAL A 28 1.53 4.87 -10.80
N VAL A 29 1.35 5.37 -9.59
CA VAL A 29 2.44 5.94 -8.77
C VAL A 29 3.57 4.94 -8.55
N TYR A 30 3.26 3.68 -8.27
CA TYR A 30 4.29 2.63 -8.14
C TYR A 30 5.02 2.40 -9.46
N ASN A 31 4.29 2.31 -10.57
CA ASN A 31 4.83 2.01 -11.89
C ASN A 31 5.68 3.17 -12.43
N ASP A 32 5.21 4.42 -12.29
CA ASP A 32 5.96 5.61 -12.69
C ASP A 32 7.26 5.72 -11.87
N ALA A 33 7.21 5.44 -10.55
CA ALA A 33 8.41 5.42 -9.71
C ALA A 33 9.40 4.31 -10.12
N LEU A 34 8.90 3.11 -10.44
CA LEU A 34 9.73 2.01 -10.94
C LEU A 34 10.34 2.33 -12.31
N ALA A 35 9.60 2.99 -13.19
CA ALA A 35 10.10 3.43 -14.50
C ALA A 35 11.24 4.45 -14.36
N ILE A 36 11.10 5.44 -13.46
CA ILE A 36 12.16 6.41 -13.15
C ILE A 36 13.41 5.70 -12.66
N VAL A 37 13.28 4.77 -11.70
CA VAL A 37 14.45 4.00 -11.22
C VAL A 37 15.10 3.19 -12.34
N GLY A 38 14.29 2.59 -13.22
CA GLY A 38 14.77 1.83 -14.37
C GLY A 38 15.43 2.67 -15.46
N SER A 39 15.16 3.98 -15.53
CA SER A 39 15.80 4.90 -16.49
C SER A 39 17.06 5.56 -15.96
N VAL A 40 17.42 5.36 -14.68
CA VAL A 40 18.67 5.88 -14.12
C VAL A 40 19.87 5.20 -14.78
N PRO A 41 20.84 5.95 -15.35
CA PRO A 41 22.04 5.38 -15.94
C PRO A 41 22.81 4.48 -14.97
N GLN A 42 23.50 3.48 -15.52
CA GLN A 42 24.32 2.58 -14.72
C GLN A 42 25.44 3.36 -14.01
N GLY A 43 25.60 3.11 -12.71
CA GLY A 43 26.61 3.79 -11.88
C GLY A 43 26.07 5.04 -11.19
N GLU A 44 24.91 5.56 -11.61
CA GLU A 44 24.26 6.66 -10.91
C GLU A 44 23.41 6.18 -9.73
N LYS A 45 23.28 7.05 -8.74
CA LYS A 45 22.51 6.78 -7.53
C LYS A 45 21.01 6.88 -7.84
N TRP A 46 20.27 5.85 -7.47
CA TRP A 46 18.81 5.88 -7.56
C TRP A 46 18.21 6.98 -6.67
N PRO A 47 17.13 7.65 -7.13
CA PRO A 47 16.39 8.58 -6.30
C PRO A 47 15.86 7.93 -5.02
N SER A 48 15.89 8.68 -3.93
CA SER A 48 15.27 8.28 -2.67
C SER A 48 13.75 8.19 -2.79
N ASN A 49 13.10 7.49 -1.86
CA ASN A 49 11.64 7.44 -1.81
C ASN A 49 11.00 8.84 -1.71
N ALA A 50 11.66 9.79 -1.03
CA ALA A 50 11.16 11.15 -0.90
C ALA A 50 11.20 11.91 -2.24
N GLU A 51 12.30 11.78 -2.98
CA GLU A 51 12.43 12.34 -4.33
C GLU A 51 11.42 11.71 -5.29
N LEU A 52 11.29 10.37 -5.28
CA LEU A 52 10.28 9.68 -6.08
C LEU A 52 8.87 10.17 -5.75
N GLN A 53 8.50 10.30 -4.47
CA GLN A 53 7.19 10.84 -4.06
C GLN A 53 6.99 12.27 -4.57
N LYS A 54 8.02 13.12 -4.53
CA LYS A 54 7.95 14.49 -5.07
C LYS A 54 7.68 14.47 -6.58
N LEU A 55 8.39 13.63 -7.34
CA LEU A 55 8.23 13.51 -8.79
C LEU A 55 6.86 12.95 -9.16
N VAL A 56 6.52 11.74 -8.71
CA VAL A 56 5.36 11.00 -9.23
C VAL A 56 4.04 11.33 -8.53
N ILE A 57 4.07 12.04 -7.39
CA ILE A 57 2.86 12.44 -6.67
C ILE A 57 2.74 13.97 -6.67
N THR A 58 3.70 14.69 -6.10
CA THR A 58 3.57 16.14 -5.90
C THR A 58 3.60 16.91 -7.22
N GLN A 59 4.56 16.61 -8.08
CA GLN A 59 4.65 17.20 -9.41
C GLN A 59 3.66 16.54 -10.38
N GLY A 60 3.51 15.21 -10.32
CA GLY A 60 2.50 14.48 -11.11
C GLY A 60 1.10 15.07 -10.98
N LYS A 61 0.62 15.40 -9.78
CA LYS A 61 -0.69 16.04 -9.58
C LYS A 61 -0.88 17.37 -10.33
N LYS A 62 0.20 18.02 -10.78
CA LYS A 62 0.16 19.29 -11.49
C LYS A 62 0.16 19.12 -13.01
N THR A 63 0.25 17.89 -13.52
CA THR A 63 0.22 17.60 -14.97
C THR A 63 -1.15 17.09 -15.38
N ALA A 64 -1.57 17.36 -16.62
CA ALA A 64 -2.87 16.93 -17.13
C ALA A 64 -3.00 15.39 -17.14
N GLU A 65 -1.90 14.65 -17.34
CA GLU A 65 -1.90 13.19 -17.41
C GLU A 65 -2.07 12.52 -16.05
N ARG A 66 -1.92 13.27 -14.95
CA ARG A 66 -1.82 12.76 -13.58
C ARG A 66 -2.59 13.60 -12.54
N GLU A 67 -3.35 14.60 -12.95
CA GLU A 67 -4.14 15.47 -12.07
C GLU A 67 -5.13 14.69 -11.19
N TRP A 68 -5.70 13.60 -11.71
CA TRP A 68 -6.63 12.69 -11.03
C TRP A 68 -6.04 11.97 -9.80
N LEU A 69 -4.71 12.05 -9.59
CA LEU A 69 -4.08 11.65 -8.32
C LEU A 69 -4.51 12.54 -7.15
N ALA A 70 -4.99 13.76 -7.41
CA ALA A 70 -5.47 14.70 -6.40
C ALA A 70 -6.81 14.27 -5.77
N ASP A 71 -7.60 13.49 -6.50
CA ASP A 71 -8.94 13.06 -6.07
C ASP A 71 -8.90 12.08 -4.91
N VAL A 72 -7.82 11.29 -4.82
CA VAL A 72 -7.69 10.24 -3.81
C VAL A 72 -6.86 10.67 -2.60
N SER A 73 -6.81 9.83 -1.57
CA SER A 73 -5.96 10.07 -0.40
C SER A 73 -4.48 9.96 -0.80
N ALA A 74 -3.66 10.93 -0.39
CA ALA A 74 -2.23 10.91 -0.66
C ALA A 74 -1.49 9.80 0.12
N VAL A 75 -2.04 9.35 1.25
CA VAL A 75 -1.39 8.38 2.15
C VAL A 75 -1.11 7.07 1.41
N PRO A 76 -2.07 6.40 0.75
CA PRO A 76 -1.78 5.20 -0.04
C PRO A 76 -0.85 5.41 -1.24
N LEU A 77 -0.81 6.61 -1.83
CA LEU A 77 0.12 6.92 -2.91
C LEU A 77 1.56 6.94 -2.39
N GLN A 78 1.79 7.66 -1.28
CA GLN A 78 3.08 7.71 -0.61
C GLN A 78 3.52 6.31 -0.16
N GLN A 79 2.61 5.54 0.43
CA GLN A 79 2.89 4.16 0.85
C GLN A 79 3.19 3.24 -0.34
N SER A 80 2.64 3.50 -1.53
CA SER A 80 2.97 2.72 -2.73
C SER A 80 4.43 2.91 -3.15
N VAL A 81 4.98 4.13 -3.04
CA VAL A 81 6.42 4.39 -3.27
C VAL A 81 7.27 3.75 -2.16
N GLN A 82 6.81 3.79 -0.90
CA GLN A 82 7.52 3.12 0.21
C GLN A 82 7.56 1.59 0.01
N ASP A 83 6.47 1.00 -0.49
CA ASP A 83 6.41 -0.43 -0.82
C ASP A 83 7.40 -0.79 -1.93
N LEU A 84 7.63 0.11 -2.91
CA LEU A 84 8.67 -0.07 -3.94
C LEU A 84 10.08 -0.06 -3.32
N GLY A 85 10.40 0.94 -2.49
CA GLY A 85 11.68 0.99 -1.80
C GLY A 85 11.93 -0.25 -0.93
N ALA A 86 10.90 -0.73 -0.22
CA ALA A 86 10.98 -1.97 0.54
C ALA A 86 11.19 -3.20 -0.36
N ALA A 87 10.58 -3.23 -1.55
CA ALA A 87 10.80 -4.31 -2.51
C ALA A 87 12.24 -4.34 -3.03
N PHE A 88 12.84 -3.18 -3.35
CA PHE A 88 14.25 -3.09 -3.69
C PHE A 88 15.17 -3.53 -2.56
N LYS A 89 14.93 -3.03 -1.33
CA LYS A 89 15.69 -3.44 -0.15
C LYS A 89 15.65 -4.97 0.02
N ASN A 90 14.46 -5.56 -0.04
CA ASN A 90 14.29 -7.01 0.06
C ASN A 90 15.03 -7.77 -1.05
N PHE A 91 15.03 -7.26 -2.27
CA PHE A 91 15.77 -7.84 -3.39
C PHE A 91 17.27 -7.92 -3.07
N PHE A 92 17.90 -6.80 -2.73
CA PHE A 92 19.34 -6.75 -2.42
C PHE A 92 19.70 -7.54 -1.15
N GLU A 93 18.89 -7.46 -0.10
CA GLU A 93 19.11 -8.23 1.14
C GLU A 93 18.98 -9.74 0.93
N SER A 94 18.09 -10.18 0.04
CA SER A 94 17.98 -11.60 -0.31
C SER A 94 19.17 -12.12 -1.13
N ARG A 95 19.82 -11.23 -1.91
CA ARG A 95 21.02 -11.56 -2.69
C ARG A 95 22.29 -11.57 -1.85
N SER A 96 22.36 -10.70 -0.85
CA SER A 96 23.49 -10.60 0.08
C SER A 96 23.41 -11.55 1.27
N GLY A 97 22.31 -12.32 1.42
CA GLY A 97 22.11 -13.25 2.53
C GLY A 97 21.68 -12.61 3.85
N LYS A 98 21.54 -11.27 3.91
CA LYS A 98 21.05 -10.56 5.11
C LYS A 98 19.61 -10.92 5.47
N ARG A 99 18.79 -11.25 4.47
CA ARG A 99 17.41 -11.70 4.64
C ARG A 99 17.34 -13.23 4.61
N LYS A 100 16.76 -13.83 5.66
CA LYS A 100 16.44 -15.26 5.70
C LYS A 100 15.37 -15.61 4.65
N GLY A 101 15.48 -16.79 4.04
CA GLY A 101 14.52 -17.32 3.07
C GLY A 101 15.01 -17.25 1.61
N PRO A 102 14.13 -17.56 0.64
CA PRO A 102 14.52 -17.63 -0.76
C PRO A 102 14.87 -16.26 -1.35
N LYS A 103 15.74 -16.26 -2.35
CA LYS A 103 16.05 -15.08 -3.17
C LYS A 103 14.77 -14.55 -3.80
N VAL A 104 14.51 -13.24 -3.66
CA VAL A 104 13.34 -12.62 -4.27
C VAL A 104 13.71 -12.03 -5.64
N GLY A 105 12.73 -11.95 -6.54
CA GLY A 105 12.90 -11.33 -7.85
C GLY A 105 12.96 -9.81 -7.77
N PHE A 106 13.49 -9.19 -8.82
CA PHE A 106 13.49 -7.73 -8.96
C PHE A 106 12.04 -7.20 -9.00
N PRO A 107 11.76 -5.99 -8.46
CA PRO A 107 10.43 -5.40 -8.52
C PRO A 107 9.91 -5.30 -9.97
N ARG A 108 8.62 -5.60 -10.16
CA ARG A 108 7.97 -5.61 -11.48
C ARG A 108 6.81 -4.64 -11.52
N PHE A 109 6.50 -4.12 -12.71
CA PHE A 109 5.32 -3.32 -12.94
C PHE A 109 4.05 -4.03 -12.44
N LYS A 110 3.24 -3.31 -11.67
CA LYS A 110 1.94 -3.76 -11.19
C LYS A 110 0.95 -3.77 -12.35
N LYS A 111 0.17 -4.85 -12.43
CA LYS A 111 -0.89 -5.04 -13.44
C LYS A 111 -2.28 -4.84 -12.82
N LYS A 112 -3.25 -4.37 -13.62
CA LYS A 112 -4.64 -4.12 -13.17
C LYS A 112 -5.39 -5.37 -12.77
N LEU A 113 -5.13 -6.49 -13.46
CA LEU A 113 -5.84 -7.76 -13.24
C LEU A 113 -5.32 -8.57 -12.05
N ASN A 114 -4.16 -8.19 -11.50
CA ASN A 114 -3.62 -8.84 -10.31
C ASN A 114 -4.36 -8.36 -9.05
N GLN A 115 -4.02 -8.94 -7.90
CA GLN A 115 -4.44 -8.39 -6.61
C GLN A 115 -4.10 -6.90 -6.52
N GLN A 116 -5.09 -6.10 -6.13
CA GLN A 116 -4.94 -4.66 -5.91
C GLN A 116 -4.89 -4.38 -4.41
N SER A 117 -4.07 -3.41 -4.00
CA SER A 117 -3.98 -3.01 -2.60
C SER A 117 -3.71 -1.52 -2.42
N ALA A 118 -4.18 -0.99 -1.29
CA ALA A 118 -3.92 0.37 -0.84
C ALA A 118 -3.66 0.35 0.67
N ARG A 119 -2.48 0.81 1.08
CA ARG A 119 -2.05 0.80 2.49
C ARG A 119 -2.22 2.18 3.11
N PHE A 120 -2.95 2.23 4.21
CA PHE A 120 -3.13 3.40 5.04
C PHE A 120 -2.33 3.24 6.33
N VAL A 121 -1.66 4.31 6.76
CA VAL A 121 -1.09 4.44 8.11
C VAL A 121 -2.00 5.34 8.95
N ARG A 122 -1.72 5.52 10.25
CA ARG A 122 -2.61 6.21 11.21
C ARG A 122 -3.14 7.58 10.76
N THR A 123 -2.42 8.31 9.91
CA THR A 123 -2.87 9.59 9.34
C THR A 123 -3.97 9.46 8.27
N GLY A 124 -4.21 8.25 7.75
CA GLY A 124 -5.15 7.97 6.66
C GLY A 124 -6.29 7.03 7.03
N PHE A 125 -6.35 6.53 8.27
CA PHE A 125 -7.46 5.72 8.76
C PHE A 125 -7.71 5.94 10.25
N SER A 126 -8.92 5.65 10.70
CA SER A 126 -9.24 5.55 12.13
C SER A 126 -10.05 4.29 12.42
N LEU A 127 -9.97 3.83 13.67
CA LEU A 127 -10.74 2.69 14.16
C LEU A 127 -11.41 3.07 15.47
N LYS A 128 -12.72 3.38 15.43
CA LYS A 128 -13.51 3.73 16.63
C LYS A 128 -14.58 2.67 16.87
N GLY A 129 -14.51 1.96 18.01
CA GLY A 129 -15.51 0.95 18.39
C GLY A 129 -15.80 -0.05 17.26
N ASN A 130 -14.76 -0.66 16.69
CA ASN A 130 -14.82 -1.61 15.57
C ASN A 130 -15.33 -1.05 14.22
N LYS A 131 -15.44 0.28 14.08
CA LYS A 131 -15.76 0.94 12.81
C LYS A 131 -14.48 1.43 12.15
N LEU A 132 -14.15 0.85 11.00
CA LEU A 132 -13.03 1.28 10.17
C LEU A 132 -13.45 2.48 9.33
N GLU A 133 -12.72 3.58 9.43
CA GLU A 133 -12.93 4.76 8.58
C GLU A 133 -11.64 5.09 7.83
N LEU A 134 -11.74 5.31 6.52
CA LEU A 134 -10.62 5.61 5.64
C LEU A 134 -10.75 7.02 5.06
N ALA A 135 -9.66 7.77 5.05
CA ALA A 135 -9.63 9.12 4.49
C ALA A 135 -10.13 9.13 3.03
N LYS A 136 -11.06 10.04 2.72
CA LYS A 136 -11.76 10.19 1.42
C LYS A 136 -12.61 9.00 0.95
N LEU A 137 -12.78 7.94 1.77
CA LEU A 137 -13.61 6.78 1.43
C LEU A 137 -14.69 6.48 2.48
N GLY A 138 -14.63 7.14 3.64
CA GLY A 138 -15.62 7.02 4.70
C GLY A 138 -15.54 5.68 5.44
N ARG A 139 -16.68 5.27 6.02
CA ARG A 139 -16.77 4.16 6.97
C ARG A 139 -17.04 2.83 6.29
N PHE A 140 -16.26 1.82 6.60
CA PHE A 140 -16.37 0.47 6.06
C PHE A 140 -16.98 -0.50 7.08
N LYS A 141 -17.88 -1.37 6.58
CA LYS A 141 -18.37 -2.52 7.33
C LYS A 141 -17.31 -3.62 7.30
N VAL A 142 -16.77 -3.94 8.46
CA VAL A 142 -15.79 -5.02 8.66
C VAL A 142 -16.48 -6.19 9.37
N LYS A 143 -16.27 -7.40 8.86
CA LYS A 143 -16.71 -8.65 9.52
C LYS A 143 -15.62 -9.11 10.46
N TRP A 144 -15.72 -8.72 11.72
CA TRP A 144 -14.79 -9.09 12.78
C TRP A 144 -14.99 -10.55 13.19
N SER A 145 -14.02 -11.41 12.89
CA SER A 145 -14.01 -12.80 13.34
C SER A 145 -13.29 -13.01 14.67
N ARG A 146 -12.55 -12.00 15.14
CA ARG A 146 -11.79 -11.94 16.40
C ARG A 146 -11.41 -10.50 16.72
N PRO A 147 -11.25 -10.11 18.00
CA PRO A 147 -10.77 -8.78 18.36
C PRO A 147 -9.34 -8.56 17.87
N LEU A 148 -8.97 -7.28 17.65
CA LEU A 148 -7.58 -6.91 17.43
C LEU A 148 -6.84 -6.93 18.78
N PRO A 149 -5.63 -7.49 18.86
CA PRO A 149 -4.86 -7.58 20.11
C PRO A 149 -4.31 -6.22 20.58
N SER A 150 -4.19 -5.25 19.67
CA SER A 150 -3.74 -3.89 19.96
C SER A 150 -4.21 -2.93 18.87
N GLU A 151 -4.01 -1.63 19.09
CA GLU A 151 -4.32 -0.62 18.08
C GLU A 151 -3.40 -0.79 16.85
N PRO A 152 -3.98 -0.90 15.64
CA PRO A 152 -3.19 -1.13 14.44
C PRO A 152 -2.32 0.07 14.06
N SER A 153 -1.12 -0.22 13.60
CA SER A 153 -0.18 0.77 13.03
C SER A 153 -0.52 1.12 11.57
N SER A 154 -1.15 0.18 10.86
CA SER A 154 -1.60 0.37 9.48
C SER A 154 -2.73 -0.59 9.13
N VAL A 155 -3.50 -0.23 8.10
CA VAL A 155 -4.49 -1.10 7.46
C VAL A 155 -4.24 -1.12 5.97
N THR A 156 -4.24 -2.31 5.38
CA THR A 156 -4.15 -2.49 3.92
C THR A 156 -5.50 -2.98 3.42
N ILE A 157 -6.14 -2.21 2.54
CA ILE A 157 -7.32 -2.67 1.82
C ILE A 157 -6.85 -3.46 0.61
N ILE A 158 -7.36 -4.67 0.46
CA ILE A 158 -6.95 -5.63 -0.58
C ILE A 158 -8.19 -6.05 -1.35
N ARG A 159 -8.10 -6.04 -2.69
CA ARG A 159 -9.03 -6.73 -3.57
C ARG A 159 -8.29 -7.88 -4.23
N ASN A 160 -8.69 -9.11 -3.93
CA ASN A 160 -8.10 -10.29 -4.58
C ASN A 160 -8.62 -10.42 -6.03
N THR A 161 -8.08 -11.40 -6.77
CA THR A 161 -8.46 -11.67 -8.16
C THR A 161 -9.91 -12.16 -8.30
N ALA A 162 -10.49 -12.74 -7.25
CA ALA A 162 -11.91 -13.11 -7.18
C ALA A 162 -12.85 -11.93 -6.87
N GLY A 163 -12.35 -10.68 -6.93
CA GLY A 163 -13.16 -9.46 -6.73
C GLY A 163 -13.51 -9.16 -5.27
N GLN A 164 -12.88 -9.87 -4.35
CA GLN A 164 -13.29 -10.05 -2.97
C GLN A 164 -12.42 -9.14 -2.08
N TYR A 165 -13.04 -8.35 -1.20
CA TYR A 165 -12.35 -7.31 -0.42
C TYR A 165 -11.97 -7.77 0.99
N HIS A 166 -10.81 -7.30 1.46
CA HIS A 166 -10.29 -7.53 2.81
C HIS A 166 -9.60 -6.29 3.38
N ALA A 167 -9.66 -6.14 4.70
CA ALA A 167 -8.83 -5.21 5.46
C ALA A 167 -7.79 -6.02 6.27
N SER A 168 -6.51 -5.76 6.01
CA SER A 168 -5.38 -6.40 6.70
C SER A 168 -4.68 -5.39 7.60
N PHE A 169 -4.85 -5.56 8.91
CA PHE A 169 -4.30 -4.69 9.94
C PHE A 169 -2.94 -5.18 10.42
N VAL A 170 -1.97 -4.29 10.55
CA VAL A 170 -0.69 -4.58 11.21
C VAL A 170 -0.79 -4.15 12.66
N VAL A 171 -0.74 -5.12 13.57
CA VAL A 171 -0.85 -4.94 15.03
C VAL A 171 0.40 -5.44 15.72
N GLU A 172 0.64 -4.94 16.92
CA GLU A 172 1.68 -5.43 17.81
C GLU A 172 1.10 -6.42 18.79
N ILE A 173 1.78 -7.55 18.96
CA ILE A 173 1.50 -8.52 20.01
C ILE A 173 2.67 -8.53 21.00
N GLY A 174 2.35 -8.62 22.28
CA GLY A 174 3.34 -8.86 23.34
C GLY A 174 4.08 -10.19 23.12
N PRO A 175 5.19 -10.42 23.84
CA PRO A 175 5.81 -11.74 23.85
C PRO A 175 4.77 -12.78 24.30
N ILE A 176 4.63 -13.84 23.50
CA ILE A 176 3.87 -15.02 23.92
C ILE A 176 4.82 -15.76 24.86
N ASN A 177 4.57 -15.71 26.17
CA ASN A 177 5.24 -16.61 27.09
C ASN A 177 4.66 -18.01 26.80
N ILE A 178 5.45 -18.85 26.12
CA ILE A 178 5.19 -20.28 25.92
C ILE A 178 5.89 -21.01 27.05
#